data_AF-A0A4Y2GY54-F1
#
_entry.id   AF-A0A4Y2GY54-F1
#
_cell.length_a   1.000
_cell.length_b   1.000
_cell.length_c   1.000
_cell.angle_alpha   90.00
_cell.angle_beta   90.00
_cell.angle_gamma   90.00
#
_symmetry.space_group_name_H-M   'P 1'
#
loop_
_entity.id
_entity.type
_entity.pdbx_description
1 polymer ?
#
loop_
_entity_poly.entity_id
_entity_poly.type
_entity_poly.pdbx_seq_one_letter_code
_entity_poly.pdbx_strand_id
1 'polypeptide(L)'
;SEKLKPFWLSLPEKDNIPCLEMLTNALLTPKLSPEYCSAVERALSSPHSRVIPFFGTFLREIKDILRGTPSLVVLAPGDGNQLQFISDNTGEDHFFSRIGVGGLINLEKIRKTHAVLKEIQAFHDHAEARNKVQIEEVPSDEKERYDFFLLI
;
A
#
# COMPACT_ATOMS: atom_id res chain seq x y z
N SER A 1 -18.42 -13.88 -15.33
CA SER A 1 -19.54 -14.33 -14.47
C SER A 1 -20.84 -14.05 -15.20
N GLU A 2 -21.59 -15.08 -15.60
CA GLU A 2 -22.85 -14.93 -16.37
C GLU A 2 -24.00 -14.33 -15.54
N LYS A 3 -23.90 -14.40 -14.20
CA LYS A 3 -24.99 -14.03 -13.27
C LYS A 3 -25.34 -12.54 -13.27
N LEU A 4 -24.40 -11.69 -13.68
CA LEU A 4 -24.58 -10.23 -13.67
C LEU A 4 -24.88 -9.67 -15.07
N LYS A 5 -24.76 -10.47 -16.14
CA LYS A 5 -25.04 -10.02 -17.51
C LYS A 5 -26.43 -9.38 -17.67
N PRO A 6 -27.54 -9.97 -17.19
CA PRO A 6 -28.85 -9.33 -17.32
C PRO A 6 -28.95 -8.00 -16.54
N PHE A 7 -28.23 -7.87 -15.43
CA PHE A 7 -28.13 -6.60 -14.68
C PHE A 7 -27.39 -5.54 -15.51
N TRP A 8 -26.19 -5.85 -16.02
CA TRP A 8 -25.40 -4.91 -16.83
C TRP A 8 -26.11 -4.45 -18.10
N LEU A 9 -26.90 -5.33 -18.72
CA LEU A 9 -27.71 -5.00 -19.90
C LEU A 9 -28.98 -4.19 -19.60
N SER A 10 -29.42 -4.16 -18.33
CA SER A 10 -30.57 -3.37 -17.88
C SER A 10 -30.23 -1.92 -17.50
N LEU A 11 -28.94 -1.58 -17.39
CA LEU A 11 -28.53 -0.19 -17.13
C LEU A 11 -28.82 0.69 -18.36
N PRO A 12 -29.30 1.94 -18.17
CA PRO A 12 -29.42 2.89 -19.27
C PRO A 12 -28.04 3.14 -19.88
N GLU A 13 -27.89 3.06 -21.20
CA GLU A 13 -26.63 3.34 -21.92
C GLU A 13 -26.01 4.71 -21.58
N LYS A 14 -26.83 5.65 -21.07
CA LYS A 14 -26.41 6.99 -20.66
C LYS A 14 -25.88 7.08 -19.23
N ASP A 15 -26.17 6.11 -18.36
CA ASP A 15 -25.89 6.23 -16.94
C ASP A 15 -24.85 5.21 -16.48
N ASN A 16 -23.69 5.72 -16.10
CA ASN A 16 -22.66 5.06 -15.27
C ASN A 16 -21.70 4.04 -15.91
N ILE A 17 -21.89 3.60 -17.16
CA ILE A 17 -20.92 2.68 -17.80
C ILE A 17 -19.54 3.35 -18.01
N PRO A 18 -19.44 4.57 -18.59
CA PRO A 18 -18.12 5.18 -18.82
C PRO A 18 -17.37 5.53 -17.53
N CYS A 19 -18.10 5.91 -16.48
CA CYS A 19 -17.51 6.19 -15.16
C CYS A 19 -16.97 4.90 -14.51
N LEU A 20 -17.71 3.79 -14.59
CA LEU A 20 -17.27 2.50 -14.08
C LEU A 20 -16.05 1.96 -14.83
N GLU A 21 -16.00 2.13 -16.15
CA GLU A 21 -14.83 1.79 -16.96
C GLU A 21 -13.62 2.64 -16.58
N MET A 22 -13.80 3.96 -16.42
CA MET A 22 -12.76 4.86 -15.94
C MET A 22 -12.22 4.42 -14.57
N LEU A 23 -13.10 4.14 -13.60
CA LEU A 23 -12.71 3.68 -12.27
C LEU A 23 -12.00 2.32 -12.30
N THR A 24 -12.47 1.40 -13.16
CA THR A 24 -11.84 0.09 -13.36
C THR A 24 -10.43 0.24 -13.88
N ASN A 25 -10.23 1.10 -14.89
CA ASN A 25 -8.93 1.37 -15.48
C ASN A 25 -8.00 2.11 -14.50
N ALA A 26 -8.55 2.97 -13.65
CA ALA A 26 -7.82 3.70 -12.62
C ALA A 26 -7.34 2.81 -11.45
N LEU A 27 -8.18 1.89 -10.97
CA LEU A 27 -7.98 1.20 -9.69
C LEU A 27 -7.61 -0.28 -9.80
N LEU A 28 -8.07 -0.98 -10.84
CA LEU A 28 -8.02 -2.45 -10.90
C LEU A 28 -6.94 -3.00 -11.84
N THR A 29 -6.20 -2.12 -12.51
CA THR A 29 -5.07 -2.45 -13.38
C THR A 29 -3.82 -2.84 -12.55
N PRO A 30 -2.85 -3.57 -13.13
CA PRO A 30 -1.64 -3.99 -12.41
C PRO A 30 -0.76 -2.84 -11.92
N LYS A 31 -0.84 -1.68 -12.58
CA LYS A 31 -0.17 -0.44 -12.21
C LYS A 31 -1.23 0.65 -12.11
N LEU A 32 -1.13 1.51 -11.09
CA LEU A 32 -2.03 2.67 -10.95
C LEU A 32 -1.99 3.50 -12.23
N SER A 33 -3.16 4.00 -12.64
CA SER A 33 -3.21 4.90 -13.79
C SER A 33 -2.59 6.26 -13.44
N PRO A 34 -1.96 6.94 -14.42
CA PRO A 34 -1.36 8.25 -14.18
C PRO A 34 -2.40 9.29 -13.76
N GLU A 35 -3.65 9.16 -14.20
CA GLU A 35 -4.77 10.01 -13.80
C GLU A 35 -5.08 9.87 -12.31
N TYR A 36 -5.09 8.63 -11.81
CA TYR A 36 -5.27 8.36 -10.38
C TYR A 36 -4.11 8.93 -9.55
N CYS A 37 -2.86 8.71 -9.98
CA CYS A 37 -1.68 9.26 -9.30
C CYS A 37 -1.73 10.79 -9.22
N SER A 38 -2.04 11.48 -10.32
CA SER A 38 -2.16 12.94 -10.34
C SER A 38 -3.31 13.44 -9.46
N ALA A 39 -4.44 12.73 -9.41
CA ALA A 39 -5.55 13.07 -8.55
C ALA A 39 -5.17 12.95 -7.06
N VAL A 40 -4.45 11.89 -6.70
CA VAL A 40 -3.94 11.66 -5.33
C VAL A 40 -2.95 12.75 -4.93
N GLU A 41 -1.98 13.06 -5.79
CA GLU A 41 -0.97 14.11 -5.51
C GLU A 41 -1.62 15.47 -5.28
N ARG A 42 -2.60 15.83 -6.11
CA ARG A 42 -3.37 17.07 -5.95
C ARG A 42 -4.18 17.09 -4.66
N ALA A 43 -4.75 15.95 -4.28
CA ALA A 43 -5.50 15.83 -3.04
C ALA A 43 -4.57 15.97 -1.82
N LEU A 44 -3.44 15.26 -1.79
CA LEU A 44 -2.44 15.36 -0.72
C LEU A 44 -1.81 16.77 -0.62
N SER A 45 -1.74 17.51 -1.72
CA SER A 45 -1.29 18.91 -1.70
C SER A 45 -2.31 19.88 -1.08
N SER A 46 -3.57 19.45 -0.90
CA SER A 46 -4.64 20.28 -0.34
C SER A 46 -4.89 19.96 1.13
N PRO A 47 -4.57 20.87 2.07
CA PRO A 47 -4.58 20.59 3.51
C PRO A 47 -5.97 20.28 4.06
N HIS A 48 -7.05 20.67 3.38
CA HIS A 48 -8.43 20.39 3.83
C HIS A 48 -9.00 19.07 3.28
N SER A 49 -8.30 18.41 2.36
CA SER A 49 -8.82 17.23 1.69
C SER A 49 -8.67 15.97 2.56
N ARG A 50 -9.74 15.17 2.66
CA ARG A 50 -9.66 13.82 3.21
C ARG A 50 -9.26 12.86 2.11
N VAL A 51 -8.09 12.24 2.25
CA VAL A 51 -7.57 11.30 1.27
C VAL A 51 -7.47 9.93 1.93
N ILE A 52 -8.14 8.95 1.33
CA ILE A 52 -8.02 7.54 1.71
C ILE A 52 -7.49 6.82 0.46
N PRO A 53 -6.29 6.24 0.51
CA PRO A 53 -5.74 5.54 -0.64
C PRO A 53 -6.49 4.23 -0.88
N PHE A 54 -6.45 3.75 -2.12
CA PHE A 54 -6.95 2.43 -2.46
C PHE A 54 -5.93 1.36 -2.00
N PHE A 55 -6.03 0.90 -0.75
CA PHE A 55 -5.07 -0.01 -0.13
C PHE A 55 -4.79 -1.33 -0.88
N GLY A 56 -5.72 -1.76 -1.75
CA GLY A 56 -5.53 -2.94 -2.57
C GLY A 56 -4.31 -2.90 -3.48
N THR A 57 -3.82 -1.71 -3.84
CA THR A 57 -2.59 -1.55 -4.64
C THR A 57 -1.34 -1.83 -3.82
N PHE A 58 -1.24 -1.26 -2.61
CA PHE A 58 -0.11 -1.53 -1.72
C PHE A 58 -0.01 -3.00 -1.33
N LEU A 59 -1.15 -3.64 -1.04
CA LEU A 59 -1.17 -5.07 -0.72
C LEU A 59 -0.71 -5.93 -1.89
N ARG A 60 -1.07 -5.56 -3.12
CA ARG A 60 -0.61 -6.23 -4.33
C ARG A 60 0.89 -6.05 -4.53
N GLU A 61 1.38 -4.83 -4.37
CA GLU A 61 2.80 -4.52 -4.52
C GLU A 61 3.65 -5.24 -3.46
N ILE A 62 3.24 -5.21 -2.19
CA ILE A 62 3.88 -5.96 -1.11
C ILE A 62 3.89 -7.45 -1.45
N LYS A 63 2.75 -8.01 -1.89
CA LYS A 63 2.67 -9.42 -2.30
C LYS A 63 3.61 -9.75 -3.46
N ASP A 64 3.74 -8.86 -4.44
CA ASP A 64 4.64 -9.05 -5.59
C ASP A 64 6.12 -8.96 -5.15
N ILE A 65 6.48 -8.05 -4.25
CA ILE A 65 7.81 -7.96 -3.63
C ILE A 65 8.12 -9.25 -2.86
N LEU A 66 7.17 -9.74 -2.06
CA LEU A 66 7.34 -10.93 -1.23
C LEU A 66 7.52 -12.21 -2.06
N ARG A 67 6.84 -12.30 -3.22
CA ARG A 67 6.92 -13.45 -4.15
C ARG A 67 8.12 -13.38 -5.09
N GLY A 68 8.49 -12.18 -5.55
CA GLY A 68 9.51 -12.00 -6.57
C GLY A 68 10.95 -11.98 -6.04
N THR A 69 11.15 -11.99 -4.72
CA THR A 69 12.49 -11.86 -4.12
C THR A 69 12.64 -12.78 -2.88
N PRO A 70 13.62 -13.71 -2.89
CA PRO A 70 13.88 -14.58 -1.74
C PRO A 70 14.33 -13.73 -0.54
N SER A 71 13.89 -14.13 0.66
CA SER A 71 14.17 -13.35 1.89
C SER A 71 15.63 -13.46 2.34
N LEU A 72 16.26 -14.61 2.07
CA LEU A 72 17.59 -14.94 2.56
C LEU A 72 18.51 -15.39 1.42
N VAL A 73 19.77 -15.00 1.54
CA VAL A 73 20.88 -15.44 0.69
C VAL A 73 21.90 -16.11 1.58
N VAL A 74 22.19 -17.39 1.32
CA VAL A 74 23.19 -18.16 2.06
C VAL A 74 24.41 -18.35 1.17
N LEU A 75 25.59 -18.07 1.73
CA LEU A 75 26.86 -18.42 1.12
C LEU A 75 27.18 -19.88 1.45
N ALA A 76 27.25 -20.74 0.42
CA ALA A 76 27.61 -22.14 0.63
C ALA A 76 29.10 -22.26 1.03
N PRO A 77 29.46 -23.10 2.02
CA PRO A 77 30.85 -23.36 2.36
C PRO A 77 31.45 -24.33 1.33
N GLY A 78 32.10 -23.79 0.32
CA GLY A 78 32.87 -24.51 -0.70
C GLY A 78 33.47 -23.52 -1.67
N ASP A 79 34.61 -23.85 -2.29
CA ASP A 79 35.46 -22.96 -3.11
C ASP A 79 34.81 -22.38 -4.39
N GLY A 80 33.49 -22.40 -4.50
CA GLY A 80 32.71 -21.68 -5.50
C GLY A 80 31.76 -20.73 -4.80
N ASN A 81 31.80 -19.45 -5.19
CA ASN A 81 31.01 -18.32 -4.70
C ASN A 81 29.49 -18.46 -5.01
N GLN A 82 28.89 -19.61 -4.72
CA GLN A 82 27.57 -20.01 -5.16
C GLN A 82 26.53 -19.56 -4.14
N LEU A 83 25.71 -18.58 -4.54
CA LEU A 83 24.60 -18.05 -3.74
C LEU A 83 23.44 -19.05 -3.73
N GLN A 84 23.00 -19.47 -2.54
CA GLN A 84 21.76 -20.22 -2.38
C GLN A 84 20.66 -19.30 -1.84
N PHE A 85 19.52 -19.28 -2.52
CA PHE A 85 18.38 -18.45 -2.14
C PHE A 85 17.34 -19.30 -1.40
N ILE A 86 16.92 -18.83 -0.23
CA ILE A 86 15.88 -19.50 0.55
C ILE A 86 14.61 -18.62 0.51
N SER A 87 13.51 -19.24 0.08
CA SER A 87 12.18 -18.61 0.07
C SER A 87 11.31 -19.21 1.18
N ASP A 88 10.89 -18.37 2.11
CA ASP A 88 10.17 -18.75 3.31
C ASP A 88 8.68 -18.95 2.99
N ASN A 89 8.30 -20.16 2.60
CA ASN A 89 6.88 -20.54 2.52
C ASN A 89 6.51 -21.66 3.49
N THR A 90 7.42 -21.99 4.41
CA THR A 90 7.28 -23.04 5.43
C THR A 90 7.38 -22.36 6.80
N GLY A 91 6.26 -22.28 7.52
CA GLY A 91 6.11 -21.59 8.80
C GLY A 91 6.88 -22.23 9.97
N GLU A 92 8.20 -22.30 9.83
CA GLU A 92 9.13 -22.86 10.81
C GLU A 92 9.86 -21.71 11.53
N ASP A 93 9.74 -21.64 12.85
CA ASP A 93 10.36 -20.63 13.74
C ASP A 93 11.90 -20.74 13.86
N HIS A 94 12.55 -21.47 12.95
CA HIS A 94 13.99 -21.72 12.95
C HIS A 94 14.84 -20.60 12.30
N PHE A 95 14.27 -19.39 12.18
CA PHE A 95 14.94 -18.24 11.57
C PHE A 95 16.18 -17.80 12.36
N PHE A 96 16.08 -17.67 13.69
CA PHE A 96 17.19 -17.11 14.48
C PHE A 96 18.36 -18.07 14.68
N SER A 97 18.14 -19.38 14.66
CA SER A 97 19.18 -20.40 14.84
C SER A 97 20.02 -20.67 13.58
N ARG A 98 19.58 -20.20 12.39
CA ARG A 98 20.33 -20.31 11.12
C ARG A 98 20.95 -19.01 10.62
N ILE A 99 20.72 -17.88 11.29
CA ILE A 99 21.43 -16.60 11.06
C ILE A 99 22.88 -16.65 11.61
N GLY A 100 23.41 -17.83 11.94
CA GLY A 100 24.83 -18.03 12.22
C GLY A 100 25.71 -17.80 10.98
N VAL A 101 26.75 -16.98 11.14
CA VAL A 101 27.96 -16.70 10.31
C VAL A 101 27.89 -16.60 8.77
N GLY A 102 26.75 -16.79 8.09
CA GLY A 102 26.70 -16.79 6.62
C GLY A 102 25.36 -16.49 5.94
N GLY A 103 24.31 -16.18 6.71
CA GLY A 103 23.01 -15.79 6.16
C GLY A 103 22.90 -14.28 5.95
N LEU A 104 22.85 -13.83 4.70
CA LEU A 104 22.63 -12.44 4.33
C LEU A 104 21.13 -12.17 4.12
N ILE A 105 20.60 -11.14 4.74
CA ILE A 105 19.23 -10.67 4.54
C ILE A 105 19.15 -9.94 3.19
N ASN A 106 18.09 -10.20 2.42
CA ASN A 106 17.88 -9.50 1.15
C ASN A 106 17.47 -8.04 1.38
N LEU A 107 18.47 -7.14 1.36
CA LEU A 107 18.24 -5.70 1.56
C LEU A 107 17.33 -5.08 0.49
N GLU A 108 17.31 -5.62 -0.73
CA GLU A 108 16.44 -5.11 -1.79
C GLU A 108 14.96 -5.37 -1.49
N LYS A 109 14.65 -6.54 -0.89
CA LYS A 109 13.30 -6.86 -0.41
C LYS A 109 12.87 -5.87 0.66
N ILE A 110 13.72 -5.62 1.65
CA ILE A 110 13.48 -4.64 2.72
C ILE A 110 13.28 -3.25 2.13
N ARG A 111 14.17 -2.80 1.25
CA ARG A 111 14.13 -1.46 0.65
C ARG A 111 12.85 -1.24 -0.14
N LYS A 112 12.43 -2.22 -0.95
CA LYS A 112 11.17 -2.15 -1.71
C LYS A 112 9.95 -2.13 -0.79
N THR A 113 9.87 -3.02 0.19
CA THR A 113 8.77 -3.01 1.17
C THR A 113 8.73 -1.69 1.95
N HIS A 114 9.88 -1.18 2.36
CA HIS A 114 9.99 0.10 3.06
C HIS A 114 9.54 1.27 2.18
N ALA A 115 9.82 1.26 0.87
CA ALA A 115 9.33 2.28 -0.04
C ALA A 115 7.79 2.32 -0.06
N VAL A 116 7.13 1.16 -0.15
CA VAL A 116 5.66 1.08 -0.08
C VAL A 116 5.11 1.58 1.26
N LEU A 117 5.76 1.21 2.37
CA LEU A 117 5.35 1.69 3.69
C LEU A 117 5.52 3.20 3.84
N LYS A 118 6.56 3.79 3.25
CA LYS A 118 6.79 5.24 3.22
C LYS A 118 5.70 5.96 2.44
N GLU A 119 5.21 5.38 1.34
CA GLU A 119 4.07 5.94 0.61
C GLU A 119 2.80 5.93 1.45
N ILE A 120 2.52 4.82 2.17
CA ILE A 120 1.39 4.75 3.11
C ILE A 120 1.51 5.83 4.19
N GLN A 121 2.71 6.03 4.74
CA GLN A 121 2.97 7.04 5.76
C GLN A 121 2.60 8.45 5.29
N ALA A 122 2.82 8.80 4.03
CA ALA A 122 2.46 10.11 3.50
C ALA A 122 0.96 10.44 3.66
N PHE A 123 0.08 9.44 3.57
CA PHE A 123 -1.36 9.63 3.80
C PHE A 123 -1.69 9.85 5.28
N HIS A 124 -0.97 9.19 6.19
CA HIS A 124 -1.12 9.40 7.62
C HIS A 124 -0.64 10.78 8.03
N ASP A 125 0.54 11.19 7.55
CA ASP A 125 1.11 12.51 7.81
C ASP A 125 0.16 13.62 7.31
N HIS A 126 -0.43 13.42 6.12
CA HIS A 126 -1.45 14.33 5.58
C HIS A 126 -2.71 14.40 6.46
N ALA A 127 -3.20 13.25 6.93
CA ALA A 127 -4.37 13.21 7.80
C ALA A 127 -4.10 13.92 9.13
N GLU A 128 -2.91 13.74 9.71
CA GLU A 128 -2.50 14.42 10.94
C GLU A 128 -2.36 15.93 10.73
N ALA A 129 -1.69 16.36 9.66
CA ALA A 129 -1.53 17.77 9.30
C ALA A 129 -2.89 18.46 9.12
N ARG A 130 -3.83 17.82 8.42
CA ARG A 130 -5.19 18.31 8.26
C ARG A 130 -5.92 18.44 9.59
N ASN A 131 -5.79 17.46 10.48
CA ASN A 131 -6.43 17.52 11.80
C ASN A 131 -5.90 18.71 12.62
N LYS A 132 -4.60 19.02 12.54
CA LYS A 132 -4.01 20.21 13.19
C LYS A 132 -4.62 21.51 12.64
N VAL A 133 -4.75 21.65 11.32
CA VAL A 133 -5.41 22.82 10.70
C VAL A 133 -6.87 22.94 11.15
N GLN A 134 -7.61 21.84 11.21
CA GLN A 134 -8.99 21.86 11.69
C GLN A 134 -9.09 22.28 13.18
N ILE A 135 -8.13 21.91 14.01
CA ILE A 135 -8.10 22.27 15.44
C ILE A 135 -7.72 23.75 15.64
N GLU A 136 -6.91 24.33 14.76
CA GLU A 136 -6.55 25.76 14.79
C GLU A 136 -7.68 26.68 14.27
N GLU A 137 -8.55 26.17 13.38
CA GLU A 137 -9.72 26.89 12.88
C GLU A 137 -10.94 26.83 13.83
N VAL A 138 -10.90 26.01 14.89
CA VAL A 138 -11.98 25.87 15.88
C VAL A 138 -11.89 26.98 16.94
N PRO A 139 -12.96 27.77 17.18
CA PRO A 139 -13.02 28.75 18.26
C PRO A 139 -12.76 28.08 19.62
N SER A 140 -12.09 28.80 20.52
CA SER A 140 -11.52 28.25 21.76
C SER A 140 -12.51 27.50 22.67
N ASP A 141 -13.82 27.69 22.50
CA ASP A 141 -14.87 27.09 23.33
C ASP A 141 -15.29 25.66 22.94
N GLU A 142 -14.88 25.12 21.77
CA GLU A 142 -15.31 23.77 21.31
C GLU A 142 -14.18 22.71 21.25
N LYS A 143 -12.97 23.06 21.71
CA LYS A 143 -11.76 22.24 21.53
C LYS A 143 -11.79 20.88 22.27
N GLU A 144 -12.52 20.78 23.39
CA GLU A 144 -12.60 19.56 24.22
C GLU A 144 -13.28 18.38 23.50
N ARG A 145 -14.07 18.63 22.45
CA ARG A 145 -14.81 17.57 21.74
C ARG A 145 -13.94 16.78 20.76
N TYR A 146 -12.82 17.36 20.32
CA TYR A 146 -11.93 16.76 19.32
C TYR A 146 -10.85 15.85 19.93
N ASP A 147 -10.50 16.03 21.21
CA ASP A 147 -9.60 15.12 21.92
C ASP A 147 -10.17 13.70 22.03
N PHE A 148 -11.50 13.56 22.10
CA PHE A 148 -12.16 12.24 22.20
C PHE A 148 -12.07 11.42 20.90
N PHE A 149 -11.92 12.08 19.74
CA PHE A 149 -11.78 11.41 18.44
C PHE A 149 -10.33 11.09 18.07
N LEU A 150 -9.34 11.60 18.82
CA LEU A 150 -7.92 11.28 18.62
C LEU A 150 -7.49 9.96 19.30
N LEU A 151 -8.35 9.34 20.11
CA LEU A 151 -8.01 8.17 20.92
C LEU A 151 -8.46 6.80 20.33
N ILE A 152 -9.08 6.79 19.14
CA ILE A 152 -9.55 5.59 18.43
C ILE A 152 -8.88 5.53 17.06
#